data_AF-A0AA95SKW1-F1
#
_entry.id   AF-A0AA95SKW1-F1
#
_cell.length_a   1.000
_cell.length_b   1.000
_cell.length_c   1.000
_cell.angle_alpha   90.00
_cell.angle_beta   90.00
_cell.angle_gamma   90.00
#
_symmetry.space_group_name_H-M   'P 1'
#
loop_
_entity.id
_entity.type
_entity.pdbx_description
1 polymer ?
#
loop_
_entity_poly.entity_id
_entity_poly.type
_entity_poly.pdbx_seq_one_letter_code
_entity_poly.pdbx_strand_id
1 'polypeptide(L)'
;MHVAATRPASRQRPWWAEALLYLGIAALVAAAWLAVRALDLRAASERGYWLGVAGGCMMLLLFAYPLRKRLRLMARWGAAKWWFAVHMVLGIGGPWLVLVHSGFQIGSLNAGVALYSMLIVAGSGVVGRFLYLRIHRGLSGERQSLAQLQRSLGLQHDGLHSALGFSPLLERSLLRFETYALAGQGSLRQHLRAYTLLPLRHAATRERCLRALRPALRKQAGLQGWDEATRRRQHRLLRQTVIGYLQAVQRVAQFQAAVRLFSLWHVLHVPFVYLMVICAVAHVIAVHAY
;
A
#
# COMPACT_ATOMS: atom_id res chain seq x y z
N MET A 1 24.26 23.34 17.01
CA MET A 1 22.84 22.92 16.92
C MET A 1 22.45 22.79 15.44
N HIS A 2 22.51 21.59 14.87
CA HIS A 2 22.07 21.35 13.50
C HIS A 2 20.54 21.38 13.44
N VAL A 3 20.00 22.40 12.77
CA VAL A 3 18.58 22.49 12.41
C VAL A 3 18.28 21.32 11.48
N ALA A 4 17.54 20.33 11.99
CA ALA A 4 17.05 19.23 11.19
C ALA A 4 16.12 19.79 10.10
N ALA A 5 16.60 19.77 8.86
CA ALA A 5 15.83 20.15 7.69
C ALA A 5 14.50 19.38 7.70
N THR A 6 13.39 20.11 7.78
CA THR A 6 12.06 19.56 7.59
C THR A 6 11.99 18.99 6.19
N ARG A 7 12.08 17.66 6.07
CA ARG A 7 11.83 16.96 4.80
C ARG A 7 10.50 17.48 4.23
N PRO A 8 10.46 17.90 2.95
CA PRO A 8 9.22 18.38 2.36
C PRO A 8 8.15 17.30 2.50
N ALA A 9 6.96 17.70 2.94
CA ALA A 9 5.80 16.81 2.98
C ALA A 9 5.72 16.10 1.63
N SER A 10 5.76 14.76 1.65
CA SER A 10 5.65 13.97 0.42
C SER A 10 4.45 14.47 -0.36
N ARG A 11 4.69 15.07 -1.53
CA ARG A 11 3.65 15.65 -2.40
C ARG A 11 2.61 14.54 -2.61
N GLN A 12 1.48 14.64 -1.93
CA GLN A 12 0.42 13.66 -2.07
C GLN A 12 0.00 13.72 -3.54
N ARG A 13 0.07 12.58 -4.25
CA ARG A 13 -0.44 12.51 -5.62
C ARG A 13 -1.88 13.01 -5.60
N PRO A 14 -2.24 13.97 -6.45
CA PRO A 14 -3.59 14.50 -6.44
C PRO A 14 -4.57 13.39 -6.84
N TRP A 15 -5.76 13.40 -6.22
CA TRP A 15 -6.80 12.39 -6.44
C TRP A 15 -7.19 12.23 -7.91
N TRP A 16 -7.10 13.31 -8.70
CA TRP A 16 -7.36 13.30 -10.14
C TRP A 16 -6.31 12.51 -10.95
N ALA A 17 -5.08 12.36 -10.46
CA ALA A 17 -4.04 11.60 -11.16
C ALA A 17 -4.34 10.09 -11.14
N GLU A 18 -4.91 9.59 -10.04
CA GLU A 18 -5.38 8.21 -9.95
C GLU A 18 -6.65 8.03 -10.78
N ALA A 19 -7.57 9.02 -10.79
CA ALA A 19 -8.75 9.00 -11.65
C ALA A 19 -8.39 8.94 -13.15
N LEU A 20 -7.40 9.73 -13.60
CA LEU A 20 -6.90 9.71 -14.97
C LEU A 20 -6.28 8.36 -15.34
N LEU A 21 -5.59 7.70 -14.39
CA LEU A 21 -5.04 6.36 -14.62
C LEU A 21 -6.16 5.33 -14.84
N TYR A 22 -7.21 5.35 -14.00
CA TYR A 22 -8.35 4.44 -14.16
C TYR A 22 -9.14 4.73 -15.44
N LEU A 23 -9.35 6.00 -15.77
CA LEU A 23 -9.94 6.42 -17.05
C LEU A 23 -9.11 5.95 -18.25
N GLY A 24 -7.77 6.06 -18.17
CA GLY A 24 -6.88 5.56 -19.21
C GLY A 24 -6.96 4.04 -19.38
N ILE A 25 -7.02 3.27 -18.29
CA ILE A 25 -7.21 1.82 -18.35
C ILE A 25 -8.58 1.47 -18.95
N ALA A 26 -9.65 2.14 -18.52
CA ALA A 26 -10.99 1.92 -19.05
C ALA A 26 -11.07 2.25 -20.55
N ALA A 27 -10.46 3.37 -20.98
CA ALA A 27 -10.38 3.74 -22.38
C ALA A 27 -9.58 2.72 -23.21
N LEU A 28 -8.47 2.19 -22.68
CA LEU A 28 -7.68 1.15 -23.34
C LEU A 28 -8.49 -0.15 -23.53
N VAL A 29 -9.24 -0.57 -22.51
CA VAL A 29 -10.11 -1.76 -22.59
C VAL A 29 -11.26 -1.53 -23.56
N ALA A 30 -11.89 -0.35 -23.54
CA ALA A 30 -12.96 0.00 -24.46
C ALA A 30 -12.46 0.07 -25.92
N ALA A 31 -11.30 0.67 -26.15
CA ALA A 31 -10.66 0.71 -27.47
C ALA A 31 -10.33 -0.70 -27.98
N ALA A 32 -9.81 -1.57 -27.10
CA ALA A 32 -9.56 -2.97 -27.45
C ALA A 32 -10.85 -3.73 -27.80
N TRP A 33 -11.93 -3.51 -27.04
CA TRP A 33 -13.24 -4.10 -27.32
C TRP A 33 -13.81 -3.64 -28.67
N LEU A 34 -13.72 -2.34 -28.97
CA LEU A 34 -14.13 -1.80 -30.27
C LEU A 34 -13.29 -2.36 -31.41
N ALA A 35 -11.96 -2.46 -31.23
CA ALA A 35 -11.05 -3.04 -32.22
C ALA A 35 -11.35 -4.52 -32.49
N VAL A 36 -11.64 -5.31 -31.45
CA VAL A 36 -12.07 -6.71 -31.57
C VAL A 36 -13.32 -6.82 -32.46
N ARG A 37 -14.33 -5.96 -32.23
CA ARG A 37 -15.56 -5.96 -33.02
C ARG A 37 -15.34 -5.49 -34.46
N ALA A 38 -14.48 -4.51 -34.67
CA ALA A 38 -14.19 -3.96 -35.99
C ALA A 38 -13.35 -4.91 -36.86
N LEU A 39 -12.47 -5.70 -36.25
CA LEU A 39 -11.53 -6.60 -36.93
C LEU A 39 -11.99 -8.08 -36.91
N ASP A 40 -13.19 -8.36 -36.39
CA ASP A 40 -13.75 -9.70 -36.11
C ASP A 40 -12.72 -10.66 -35.48
N LEU A 41 -11.97 -10.15 -34.49
CA LEU A 41 -10.95 -10.94 -33.80
C LEU A 41 -11.65 -11.97 -32.90
N ARG A 42 -11.51 -13.23 -33.27
CA ARG A 42 -12.00 -14.38 -32.50
C ARG A 42 -10.87 -15.33 -32.20
N ALA A 43 -10.98 -16.10 -31.12
CA ALA A 43 -9.97 -17.10 -30.76
C ALA A 43 -9.67 -18.08 -31.91
N ALA A 44 -10.68 -18.42 -32.73
CA ALA A 44 -10.56 -19.29 -33.89
C ALA A 44 -9.96 -18.64 -35.15
N SER A 45 -9.83 -17.31 -35.17
CA SER A 45 -9.18 -16.59 -36.29
C SER A 45 -7.66 -16.70 -36.19
N GLU A 46 -6.95 -16.70 -37.31
CA GLU A 46 -5.47 -16.76 -37.36
C GLU A 46 -4.83 -15.65 -36.50
N ARG A 47 -5.35 -14.42 -36.61
CA ARG A 47 -4.88 -13.29 -35.79
C ARG A 47 -5.16 -13.49 -34.31
N GLY A 48 -6.35 -14.01 -33.98
CA GLY A 48 -6.69 -14.39 -32.61
C GLY A 48 -5.73 -15.42 -32.05
N TYR A 49 -5.43 -16.50 -32.78
CA TYR A 49 -4.48 -17.53 -32.38
C TYR A 49 -3.12 -16.95 -31.97
N TRP A 50 -2.51 -16.14 -32.83
CA TRP A 50 -1.20 -15.53 -32.53
C TRP A 50 -1.23 -14.56 -31.34
N LEU A 51 -2.33 -13.83 -31.13
CA LEU A 51 -2.53 -13.03 -29.93
C LEU A 51 -2.60 -13.89 -28.67
N GLY A 52 -3.23 -15.07 -28.76
CA GLY A 52 -3.29 -16.05 -27.68
C GLY A 52 -1.91 -16.62 -27.35
N VAL A 53 -1.14 -17.00 -28.36
CA VAL A 53 0.26 -17.46 -28.20
C VAL A 53 1.11 -16.36 -27.56
N ALA A 54 1.08 -15.14 -28.10
CA ALA A 54 1.84 -14.02 -27.56
C ALA A 54 1.46 -13.71 -26.10
N GLY A 55 0.15 -13.64 -25.80
CA GLY A 55 -0.36 -13.47 -24.44
C GLY A 55 0.09 -14.59 -23.50
N GLY A 56 -0.04 -15.85 -23.92
CA GLY A 56 0.40 -17.02 -23.16
C GLY A 56 1.91 -17.01 -22.88
N CYS A 57 2.73 -16.65 -23.86
CA CYS A 57 4.17 -16.48 -23.68
C CYS A 57 4.49 -15.38 -22.66
N MET A 58 3.81 -14.23 -22.72
CA MET A 58 3.97 -13.16 -21.73
C MET A 58 3.59 -13.64 -20.33
N MET A 59 2.50 -14.39 -20.20
CA MET A 59 2.05 -14.98 -18.93
C MET A 59 3.04 -16.00 -18.38
N LEU A 60 3.67 -16.81 -19.23
CA LEU A 60 4.73 -17.74 -18.83
C LEU A 60 5.98 -17.00 -18.35
N LEU A 61 6.38 -15.93 -19.06
CA LEU A 61 7.54 -15.12 -18.70
C LEU A 61 7.39 -14.40 -17.34
N LEU A 62 6.16 -14.21 -16.84
CA LEU A 62 5.93 -13.66 -15.49
C LEU A 62 6.61 -14.47 -14.39
N PHE A 63 6.74 -15.79 -14.58
CA PHE A 63 7.38 -16.69 -13.63
C PHE A 63 8.89 -16.50 -13.54
N ALA A 64 9.52 -15.82 -14.51
CA ALA A 64 10.95 -15.54 -14.48
C ALA A 64 11.35 -14.65 -13.27
N TYR A 65 10.48 -13.73 -12.84
CA TYR A 65 10.72 -12.89 -11.67
C TYR A 65 10.76 -13.67 -10.33
N PRO A 66 9.72 -14.44 -9.95
CA PRO A 66 9.79 -15.28 -8.75
C PRO A 66 10.86 -16.37 -8.86
N LEU A 67 11.11 -16.91 -10.06
CA LEU A 67 12.17 -17.88 -10.29
C LEU A 67 13.57 -17.29 -10.01
N ARG A 68 13.84 -16.07 -10.48
CA ARG A 68 15.07 -15.34 -10.17
C ARG A 68 15.32 -15.21 -8.67
N LYS A 69 14.26 -15.03 -7.87
CA LYS A 69 14.39 -14.92 -6.40
C LYS A 69 14.74 -16.25 -5.73
N ARG A 70 14.44 -17.39 -6.38
CA ARG A 70 14.70 -18.73 -5.84
C ARG A 70 16.01 -19.32 -6.37
N LEU A 71 16.36 -19.06 -7.62
CA LEU A 71 17.57 -19.60 -8.25
C LEU A 71 18.78 -18.69 -8.02
N ARG A 72 19.81 -19.23 -7.35
CA ARG A 72 21.08 -18.52 -7.06
C ARG A 72 21.81 -18.05 -8.33
N LEU A 73 21.72 -18.81 -9.42
CA LEU A 73 22.34 -18.48 -10.71
C LEU A 73 21.79 -17.18 -11.31
N MET A 74 20.47 -16.98 -11.22
CA MET A 74 19.80 -15.79 -11.74
C MET A 74 19.92 -14.57 -10.80
N ALA A 75 20.42 -14.74 -9.58
CA ALA A 75 20.55 -13.63 -8.62
C ALA A 75 21.51 -12.54 -9.11
N ARG A 76 22.48 -12.91 -9.96
CA ARG A 76 23.44 -12.00 -10.60
C ARG A 76 22.89 -11.28 -11.83
N TRP A 77 21.74 -11.71 -12.35
CA TRP A 77 21.17 -11.14 -13.57
C TRP A 77 20.44 -9.85 -13.24
N GLY A 78 21.14 -8.73 -13.44
CA GLY A 78 20.59 -7.37 -13.39
C GLY A 78 19.98 -6.94 -12.06
N ALA A 79 19.61 -5.66 -11.99
CA ALA A 79 18.99 -5.09 -10.80
C ALA A 79 17.54 -5.60 -10.62
N ALA A 80 17.16 -5.95 -9.39
CA ALA A 80 15.83 -6.46 -9.07
C ALA A 80 14.69 -5.51 -9.48
N LYS A 81 14.96 -4.19 -9.52
CA LYS A 81 14.01 -3.16 -9.97
C LYS A 81 13.51 -3.40 -11.39
N TRP A 82 14.39 -3.84 -12.30
CA TRP A 82 14.06 -4.03 -13.72
C TRP A 82 13.22 -5.29 -13.92
N TRP A 83 13.57 -6.39 -13.26
CA TRP A 83 12.77 -7.60 -13.28
C TRP A 83 11.35 -7.39 -12.75
N PHE A 84 11.21 -6.59 -11.68
CA PHE A 84 9.91 -6.23 -11.17
C PHE A 84 9.13 -5.36 -12.17
N ALA A 85 9.79 -4.39 -12.83
CA ALA A 85 9.16 -3.58 -13.87
C ALA A 85 8.67 -4.42 -15.07
N VAL A 86 9.51 -5.33 -15.57
CA VAL A 86 9.14 -6.26 -16.64
C VAL A 86 7.97 -7.14 -16.22
N HIS A 87 8.00 -7.70 -15.01
CA HIS A 87 6.87 -8.48 -14.46
C HIS A 87 5.57 -7.66 -14.43
N MET A 88 5.63 -6.38 -14.07
CA MET A 88 4.44 -5.51 -14.10
C MET A 88 3.93 -5.26 -15.53
N VAL A 89 4.82 -5.03 -16.49
CA VAL A 89 4.44 -4.79 -17.90
C VAL A 89 3.81 -6.05 -18.50
N LEU A 90 4.46 -7.20 -18.33
CA LEU A 90 3.93 -8.48 -18.78
C LEU A 90 2.61 -8.83 -18.08
N GLY A 91 2.46 -8.46 -16.80
CA GLY A 91 1.31 -8.78 -15.98
C GLY A 91 0.07 -7.95 -16.30
N ILE A 92 0.23 -6.90 -17.11
CA ILE A 92 -0.86 -6.09 -17.67
C ILE A 92 -1.05 -6.43 -19.15
N GLY A 93 0.04 -6.48 -19.92
CA GLY A 93 -0.01 -6.74 -21.36
C GLY A 93 -0.44 -8.16 -21.72
N GLY A 94 0.00 -9.17 -20.97
CA GLY A 94 -0.41 -10.57 -21.16
C GLY A 94 -1.92 -10.74 -21.01
N PRO A 95 -2.52 -10.32 -19.88
CA PRO A 95 -3.98 -10.37 -19.72
C PRO A 95 -4.76 -9.57 -20.75
N TRP A 96 -4.22 -8.43 -21.18
CA TRP A 96 -4.83 -7.63 -22.23
C TRP A 96 -4.86 -8.38 -23.57
N LEU A 97 -3.75 -9.00 -23.99
CA LEU A 97 -3.72 -9.83 -25.22
C LEU A 97 -4.64 -11.04 -25.12
N VAL A 98 -4.71 -11.70 -23.97
CA VAL A 98 -5.61 -12.85 -23.76
C VAL A 98 -7.09 -12.44 -23.85
N LEU A 99 -7.47 -11.26 -23.33
CA LEU A 99 -8.83 -10.71 -23.49
C LEU A 99 -9.18 -10.45 -24.95
N VAL A 100 -8.24 -9.90 -25.73
CA VAL A 100 -8.43 -9.66 -27.16
C VAL A 100 -8.50 -10.98 -27.92
N HIS A 101 -7.62 -11.94 -27.61
CA HIS A 101 -7.64 -13.30 -28.17
C HIS A 101 -9.00 -13.98 -27.95
N SER A 102 -9.58 -13.88 -26.76
CA SER A 102 -10.88 -14.49 -26.47
C SER A 102 -12.06 -13.78 -27.15
N GLY A 103 -11.82 -12.64 -27.81
CA GLY A 103 -12.88 -11.79 -28.36
C GLY A 103 -13.83 -11.28 -27.28
N PHE A 104 -13.39 -11.22 -26.01
CA PHE A 104 -14.24 -10.97 -24.83
C PHE A 104 -15.37 -11.99 -24.63
N GLN A 105 -15.23 -13.20 -25.16
CA GLN A 105 -16.19 -14.30 -25.02
C GLN A 105 -15.54 -15.51 -24.32
N ILE A 106 -16.38 -16.38 -23.76
CA ILE A 106 -15.95 -17.61 -23.08
C ILE A 106 -16.45 -18.78 -23.90
N GLY A 107 -15.53 -19.50 -24.54
CA GLY A 107 -15.87 -20.67 -25.38
C GLY A 107 -16.02 -21.97 -24.61
N SER A 108 -15.46 -22.07 -23.40
CA SER A 108 -15.46 -23.31 -22.61
C SER A 108 -15.20 -23.05 -21.12
N LEU A 109 -15.51 -24.03 -20.26
CA LEU A 109 -15.32 -23.90 -18.81
C LEU A 109 -13.85 -23.69 -18.42
N ASN A 110 -12.92 -24.47 -18.98
CA ASN A 110 -11.48 -24.30 -18.72
C ASN A 110 -10.97 -22.92 -19.17
N ALA A 111 -11.40 -22.43 -20.33
CA ALA A 111 -11.07 -21.08 -20.80
C ALA A 111 -11.63 -20.00 -19.86
N GLY A 112 -12.88 -20.16 -19.40
CA GLY A 112 -13.50 -19.24 -18.45
C GLY A 112 -12.77 -19.19 -17.11
N VAL A 113 -12.44 -20.35 -16.52
CA VAL A 113 -11.70 -20.40 -15.25
C VAL A 113 -10.29 -19.81 -15.41
N ALA A 114 -9.59 -20.08 -16.52
CA ALA A 114 -8.30 -19.47 -16.80
C ALA A 114 -8.41 -17.95 -16.92
N LEU A 115 -9.40 -17.44 -17.67
CA LEU A 115 -9.65 -16.02 -17.89
C LEU A 115 -9.94 -15.30 -16.56
N TYR A 116 -10.90 -15.77 -15.77
CA TYR A 116 -11.25 -15.12 -14.51
C TYR A 116 -10.13 -15.20 -13.49
N SER A 117 -9.43 -16.34 -13.39
CA SER A 117 -8.27 -16.47 -12.51
C SER A 117 -7.16 -15.50 -12.90
N MET A 118 -6.89 -15.36 -14.20
CA MET A 118 -5.95 -14.36 -14.73
C MET A 118 -6.35 -12.93 -14.36
N LEU A 119 -7.62 -12.56 -14.54
CA LEU A 119 -8.12 -11.23 -14.18
C LEU A 119 -7.99 -10.95 -12.68
N ILE A 120 -8.31 -11.93 -11.84
CA ILE A 120 -8.15 -11.86 -10.38
C ILE A 120 -6.66 -11.69 -10.02
N VAL A 121 -5.77 -12.47 -10.62
CA VAL A 121 -4.31 -12.39 -10.40
C VAL A 121 -3.77 -11.04 -10.85
N ALA A 122 -4.11 -10.58 -12.06
CA ALA A 122 -3.66 -9.29 -12.58
C ALA A 122 -4.16 -8.11 -11.72
N GLY A 123 -5.46 -8.10 -11.39
CA GLY A 123 -6.07 -7.08 -10.55
C GLY A 123 -5.51 -7.08 -9.13
N SER A 124 -5.40 -8.26 -8.50
CA SER A 124 -4.78 -8.37 -7.17
C SER A 124 -3.28 -8.04 -7.20
N GLY A 125 -2.57 -8.25 -8.30
CA GLY A 125 -1.17 -7.84 -8.48
C GLY A 125 -0.98 -6.32 -8.36
N VAL A 126 -1.92 -5.52 -8.89
CA VAL A 126 -1.93 -4.05 -8.71
C VAL A 126 -2.06 -3.67 -7.23
N VAL A 127 -2.95 -4.35 -6.49
CA VAL A 127 -3.08 -4.17 -5.03
C VAL A 127 -1.78 -4.56 -4.31
N GLY A 128 -1.17 -5.68 -4.70
CA GLY A 128 0.13 -6.13 -4.18
C GLY A 128 1.24 -5.08 -4.35
N ARG A 129 1.29 -4.40 -5.49
CA ARG A 129 2.24 -3.29 -5.73
C ARG A 129 2.02 -2.13 -4.77
N PHE A 130 0.78 -1.73 -4.51
CA PHE A 130 0.48 -0.65 -3.57
C PHE A 130 0.93 -1.00 -2.14
N LEU A 131 0.67 -2.24 -1.71
CA LEU A 131 1.13 -2.75 -0.42
C LEU A 131 2.67 -2.80 -0.34
N TYR A 132 3.34 -3.30 -1.40
CA TYR A 132 4.80 -3.38 -1.48
C TYR A 132 5.49 -2.02 -1.29
N LEU A 133 4.98 -0.96 -1.94
CA LEU A 133 5.51 0.40 -1.82
C LEU A 133 5.40 0.96 -0.40
N ARG A 134 4.40 0.54 0.36
CA ARG A 134 4.21 0.97 1.76
C ARG A 134 5.13 0.24 2.72
N ILE A 135 5.41 -1.05 2.47
CA ILE A 135 6.29 -1.88 3.31
C ILE A 135 7.78 -1.52 3.15
N HIS A 136 8.20 -1.03 1.99
CA HIS A 136 9.61 -0.66 1.79
C HIS A 136 9.98 0.70 2.37
N ARG A 137 9.01 1.45 2.93
CA ARG A 137 9.28 2.60 3.81
C ARG A 137 9.68 2.05 5.19
N GLY A 138 10.96 1.75 5.40
CA GLY A 138 11.46 0.92 6.50
C GLY A 138 10.82 1.13 7.90
N LEU A 139 10.26 0.06 8.46
CA LEU A 139 9.63 0.03 9.79
C LEU A 139 10.57 0.46 10.91
N SER A 140 11.82 0.02 10.84
CA SER A 140 12.80 0.31 11.89
C SER A 140 12.98 1.82 12.04
N GLY A 141 12.96 2.57 10.94
CA GLY A 141 13.03 4.04 10.98
C GLY A 141 11.79 4.67 11.60
N GLU A 142 10.60 4.19 11.26
CA GLU A 142 9.33 4.71 11.82
C GLU A 142 9.20 4.37 13.32
N ARG A 143 9.60 3.16 13.75
CA ARG A 143 9.64 2.78 15.18
C ARG A 143 10.69 3.56 15.96
N GLN A 144 11.88 3.77 15.42
CA GLN A 144 12.91 4.60 16.05
C GLN A 144 12.44 6.06 16.19
N SER A 145 11.81 6.61 15.16
CA SER A 145 11.22 7.95 15.21
C SER A 145 10.13 8.05 16.27
N LEU A 146 9.25 7.05 16.37
CA LEU A 146 8.23 7.00 17.43
C LEU A 146 8.86 6.93 18.82
N ALA A 147 9.84 6.05 19.02
CA ALA A 147 10.54 5.89 20.29
C ALA A 147 11.30 7.17 20.70
N GLN A 148 11.87 7.91 19.75
CA GLN A 148 12.50 9.21 20.02
C GLN A 148 11.46 10.26 20.46
N LEU A 149 10.29 10.29 19.82
CA LEU A 149 9.21 11.22 20.17
C LEU A 149 8.56 10.87 21.52
N GLN A 150 8.40 9.58 21.82
CA GLN A 150 7.97 9.11 23.14
C GLN A 150 8.92 9.58 24.25
N ARG A 151 10.23 9.43 24.05
CA ARG A 151 11.25 9.95 24.97
C ARG A 151 11.17 11.47 25.12
N SER A 152 11.01 12.19 24.01
CA SER A 152 10.91 13.66 24.01
C SER A 152 9.67 14.19 24.76
N LEU A 153 8.59 13.40 24.80
CA LEU A 153 7.37 13.72 25.54
C LEU A 153 7.37 13.16 26.98
N GLY A 154 8.37 12.37 27.35
CA GLY A 154 8.43 11.71 28.66
C GLY A 154 7.44 10.55 28.84
N LEU A 155 6.93 9.96 27.74
CA LEU A 155 5.89 8.92 27.76
C LEU A 155 6.41 7.50 28.08
N GLN A 156 7.71 7.32 28.33
CA GLN A 156 8.33 6.00 28.58
C GLN A 156 8.65 5.72 30.05
N HIS A 157 8.53 6.69 30.95
CA HIS A 157 8.91 6.52 32.36
C HIS A 157 7.69 6.74 33.25
N ASP A 158 7.38 5.75 34.11
CA ASP A 158 6.25 5.74 35.05
C ASP A 158 6.42 6.66 36.27
N GLY A 159 7.33 7.63 36.26
CA GLY A 159 7.51 8.48 37.43
C GLY A 159 8.39 9.69 37.21
N LEU A 160 7.92 10.84 37.71
CA LEU A 160 8.65 12.04 38.11
C LEU A 160 9.00 13.10 37.03
N HIS A 161 9.24 12.77 35.76
CA HIS A 161 9.62 13.80 34.75
C HIS A 161 8.94 13.64 33.37
N SER A 162 7.62 13.48 33.33
CA SER A 162 6.88 13.65 32.07
C SER A 162 6.98 15.12 31.63
N ALA A 163 7.44 15.37 30.40
CA ALA A 163 7.38 16.70 29.80
C ALA A 163 5.92 17.20 29.71
N LEU A 164 4.95 16.30 29.82
CA LEU A 164 3.52 16.54 29.88
C LEU A 164 2.94 16.49 31.30
N GLY A 165 3.76 16.46 32.35
CA GLY A 165 3.31 16.38 33.75
C GLY A 165 2.37 17.53 34.16
N PHE A 166 2.43 18.65 33.44
CA PHE A 166 1.52 19.78 33.60
C PHE A 166 0.12 19.56 32.99
N SER A 167 -0.06 18.52 32.17
CA SER A 167 -1.33 18.18 31.51
C SER A 167 -1.55 16.65 31.43
N PRO A 168 -2.02 16.02 32.52
CA PRO A 168 -2.36 14.59 32.52
C PRO A 168 -3.41 14.20 31.46
N LEU A 169 -4.29 15.13 31.09
CA LEU A 169 -5.31 14.91 30.04
C LEU A 169 -4.68 14.78 28.65
N LEU A 170 -3.63 15.55 28.36
CA LEU A 170 -2.92 15.49 27.08
C LEU A 170 -2.16 14.17 26.96
N GLU A 171 -1.45 13.79 28.01
CA GLU A 171 -0.75 12.50 28.11
C GLU A 171 -1.69 11.31 27.91
N ARG A 172 -2.80 11.25 28.66
CA ARG A 172 -3.83 10.19 28.50
C ARG A 172 -4.42 10.16 27.10
N SER A 173 -4.61 11.31 26.45
CA SER A 173 -5.15 11.38 25.08
C SER A 173 -4.17 10.80 24.05
N LEU A 174 -2.88 11.06 24.21
CA LEU A 174 -1.82 10.55 23.35
C LEU A 174 -1.64 9.04 23.51
N LEU A 175 -1.61 8.55 24.76
CA LEU A 175 -1.52 7.12 25.08
C LEU A 175 -2.77 6.35 24.63
N ARG A 176 -3.97 6.94 24.77
CA ARG A 176 -5.22 6.34 24.26
C ARG A 176 -5.21 6.22 22.73
N PHE A 177 -4.64 7.21 22.03
CA PHE A 177 -4.49 7.13 20.59
C PHE A 177 -3.45 6.09 20.18
N GLU A 178 -2.31 6.01 20.86
CA GLU A 178 -1.29 4.99 20.62
C GLU A 178 -1.85 3.59 20.84
N THR A 179 -2.42 3.34 22.01
CA THR A 179 -3.06 2.05 22.32
C THR A 179 -4.14 1.72 21.29
N TYR A 180 -5.02 2.65 20.92
CA TYR A 180 -6.01 2.40 19.86
C TYR A 180 -5.39 2.10 18.50
N ALA A 181 -4.36 2.83 18.08
CA ALA A 181 -3.72 2.69 16.78
C ALA A 181 -2.91 1.40 16.67
N LEU A 182 -2.33 0.94 17.78
CA LEU A 182 -1.49 -0.25 17.86
C LEU A 182 -2.22 -1.48 18.45
N ALA A 183 -3.45 -1.31 18.97
CA ALA A 183 -4.25 -2.41 19.51
C ALA A 183 -4.82 -3.28 18.39
N GLY A 184 -4.59 -4.59 18.54
CA GLY A 184 -5.29 -5.61 17.76
C GLY A 184 -4.57 -5.96 16.47
N GLN A 185 -3.76 -7.01 16.55
CA GLN A 185 -3.05 -7.61 15.41
C GLN A 185 -3.80 -8.83 14.83
N GLY A 186 -5.09 -9.02 15.17
CA GLY A 186 -5.80 -10.29 14.94
C GLY A 186 -6.81 -10.31 13.78
N SER A 187 -7.50 -9.21 13.48
CA SER A 187 -8.67 -9.23 12.58
C SER A 187 -8.50 -8.34 11.33
N LEU A 188 -8.94 -8.83 10.16
CA LEU A 188 -9.02 -8.04 8.90
C LEU A 188 -9.77 -6.70 9.06
N ARG A 189 -10.84 -6.68 9.87
CA ARG A 189 -11.61 -5.44 10.16
C ARG A 189 -10.76 -4.40 10.88
N GLN A 190 -9.84 -4.81 11.76
CA GLN A 190 -8.94 -3.91 12.48
C GLN A 190 -7.87 -3.31 11.54
N HIS A 191 -7.36 -4.11 10.59
CA HIS A 191 -6.42 -3.61 9.58
C HIS A 191 -7.07 -2.63 8.60
N LEU A 192 -8.31 -2.87 8.18
CA LEU A 192 -9.06 -1.91 7.36
C LEU A 192 -9.34 -0.60 8.11
N ARG A 193 -9.67 -0.67 9.41
CA ARG A 193 -9.83 0.51 10.27
C ARG A 193 -8.56 1.37 10.33
N ALA A 194 -7.37 0.76 10.30
CA ALA A 194 -6.09 1.48 10.28
C ALA A 194 -5.92 2.35 9.02
N TYR A 195 -6.61 2.02 7.92
CA TYR A 195 -6.58 2.81 6.68
C TYR A 195 -7.73 3.81 6.56
N THR A 196 -8.93 3.48 7.04
CA THR A 196 -10.12 4.31 6.84
C THR A 196 -10.44 5.21 8.03
N LEU A 197 -10.41 4.67 9.25
CA LEU A 197 -10.86 5.36 10.46
C LEU A 197 -9.73 6.04 11.23
N LEU A 198 -8.51 5.51 11.12
CA LEU A 198 -7.35 6.05 11.80
C LEU A 198 -7.00 7.49 11.37
N PRO A 199 -7.07 7.90 10.08
CA PRO A 199 -6.82 9.28 9.68
C PRO A 199 -7.83 10.27 10.28
N LEU A 200 -9.11 9.87 10.35
CA LEU A 200 -10.18 10.67 10.95
C LEU A 200 -9.96 10.84 12.46
N ARG A 201 -9.64 9.75 13.16
CA ARG A 201 -9.32 9.82 14.59
C ARG A 201 -8.02 10.57 14.87
N HIS A 202 -7.02 10.45 14.01
CA HIS A 202 -5.80 11.26 14.09
C HIS A 202 -6.15 12.75 14.02
N ALA A 203 -6.98 13.17 13.06
CA ALA A 203 -7.43 14.56 12.93
C ALA A 203 -8.17 15.05 14.18
N ALA A 204 -9.14 14.27 14.68
CA ALA A 204 -9.90 14.60 15.88
C ALA A 204 -9.01 14.68 17.14
N THR A 205 -8.12 13.71 17.36
CA THR A 205 -7.19 13.69 18.50
C THR A 205 -6.19 14.84 18.41
N ARG A 206 -5.68 15.13 17.21
CA ARG A 206 -4.78 16.28 16.99
C ARG A 206 -5.46 17.57 17.39
N GLU A 207 -6.69 17.82 16.96
CA GLU A 207 -7.40 19.03 17.36
C GLU A 207 -7.64 19.11 18.87
N ARG A 208 -8.07 18.01 19.51
CA ARG A 208 -8.26 17.96 20.96
C ARG A 208 -6.97 18.26 21.72
N CYS A 209 -5.86 17.65 21.31
CA CYS A 209 -4.55 17.86 21.93
C CYS A 209 -4.07 19.31 21.76
N LEU A 210 -4.21 19.88 20.56
CA LEU A 210 -3.79 21.25 20.29
C LEU A 210 -4.67 22.30 20.99
N ARG A 211 -5.97 22.04 21.14
CA ARG A 211 -6.88 22.88 21.92
C ARG A 211 -6.53 22.84 23.42
N ALA A 212 -6.19 21.67 23.95
CA ALA A 212 -5.78 21.50 25.35
C ALA A 212 -4.37 22.06 25.65
N LEU A 213 -3.49 22.11 24.64
CA LEU A 213 -2.09 22.53 24.80
C LEU A 213 -1.95 23.98 25.24
N ARG A 214 -2.68 24.90 24.59
CA ARG A 214 -2.55 26.35 24.84
C ARG A 214 -2.90 26.76 26.28
N PRO A 215 -4.05 26.36 26.87
CA PRO A 215 -4.38 26.73 28.25
C PRO A 215 -3.45 26.05 29.26
N ALA A 216 -3.07 24.79 29.03
CA ALA A 216 -2.18 24.05 29.93
C ALA A 216 -0.78 24.70 30.00
N LEU A 217 -0.22 25.10 28.85
CA LEU A 217 1.07 25.77 28.81
C LEU A 217 1.02 27.18 29.40
N ARG A 218 -0.10 27.91 29.27
CA ARG A 218 -0.28 29.21 29.92
C ARG A 218 -0.24 29.10 31.44
N LYS A 219 -0.90 28.08 32.01
CA LYS A 219 -0.87 27.82 33.45
C LYS A 219 0.55 27.52 33.93
N GLN A 220 1.28 26.70 33.20
CA GLN A 220 2.68 26.38 33.53
C GLN A 220 3.62 27.60 33.38
N ALA A 221 3.44 28.41 32.35
CA ALA A 221 4.21 29.63 32.15
C ALA A 221 4.04 30.61 33.33
N GLY A 222 2.83 30.71 33.89
CA GLY A 222 2.57 31.50 35.10
C GLY A 222 3.28 30.96 36.34
N LEU A 223 3.32 29.64 36.52
CA LEU A 223 4.01 29.00 37.66
C LEU A 223 5.53 29.10 37.58
N GLN A 224 6.10 29.12 36.36
CA GLN A 224 7.55 29.17 36.14
C GLN A 224 8.08 30.57 35.79
N GLY A 225 7.22 31.60 35.81
CA GLY A 225 7.61 32.97 35.51
C GLY A 225 8.17 33.17 34.10
N TRP A 226 7.70 32.40 33.11
CA TRP A 226 8.22 32.50 31.75
C TRP A 226 7.85 33.82 31.08
N ASP A 227 8.79 34.39 30.34
CA ASP A 227 8.54 35.50 29.44
C ASP A 227 7.66 35.07 28.23
N GLU A 228 7.09 36.06 27.55
CA GLU A 228 6.21 35.81 26.40
C GLU A 228 6.94 35.07 25.26
N ALA A 229 8.22 35.37 25.07
CA ALA A 229 9.05 34.77 24.03
C ALA A 229 9.31 33.28 24.30
N THR A 230 9.71 32.92 25.53
CA THR A 230 9.91 31.51 25.93
C THR A 230 8.60 30.75 25.87
N ARG A 231 7.49 31.32 26.34
CA ARG A 231 6.17 30.69 26.25
C ARG A 231 5.80 30.35 24.81
N ARG A 232 5.98 31.30 23.87
CA ARG A 232 5.71 31.06 22.44
C ARG A 232 6.62 30.00 21.84
N ARG A 233 7.91 30.01 22.21
CA ARG A 233 8.90 29.01 21.77
C ARG A 233 8.52 27.62 22.26
N GLN A 234 8.23 27.46 23.54
CA GLN A 234 7.81 26.18 24.14
C GLN A 234 6.50 25.67 23.52
N HIS A 235 5.52 26.56 23.28
CA HIS A 235 4.29 26.19 22.60
C HIS A 235 4.54 25.65 21.19
N ARG A 236 5.42 26.30 20.42
CA ARG A 236 5.77 25.85 19.06
C ARG A 236 6.47 24.48 19.08
N LEU A 237 7.44 24.30 19.97
CA LEU A 237 8.16 23.04 20.13
C LEU A 237 7.22 21.91 20.51
N LEU A 238 6.43 22.08 21.57
CA LEU A 238 5.54 21.02 22.03
C LEU A 238 4.43 20.71 21.03
N ARG A 239 3.91 21.73 20.32
CA ARG A 239 2.98 21.52 19.20
C ARG A 239 3.60 20.67 18.09
N GLN A 240 4.85 20.94 17.71
CA GLN A 240 5.55 20.15 16.70
C GLN A 240 5.78 18.72 17.16
N THR A 241 6.20 18.51 18.41
CA THR A 241 6.42 17.17 18.99
C THR A 241 5.13 16.37 19.06
N VAL A 242 4.01 16.96 19.50
CA VAL A 242 2.70 16.30 19.56
C VAL A 242 2.19 15.91 18.17
N ILE A 243 2.29 16.83 17.20
CA ILE A 243 1.89 16.52 15.81
C ILE A 243 2.77 15.41 15.23
N GLY A 244 4.09 15.50 15.43
CA GLY A 244 5.04 14.49 14.97
C GLY A 244 4.78 13.12 15.60
N TYR A 245 4.48 13.08 16.89
CA TYR A 245 4.14 11.86 17.62
C TYR A 245 2.88 11.18 17.06
N LEU A 246 1.77 11.92 16.92
CA LEU A 246 0.53 11.39 16.37
C LEU A 246 0.72 10.85 14.95
N GLN A 247 1.52 11.55 14.13
CA GLN A 247 1.89 11.11 12.78
C GLN A 247 2.78 9.86 12.79
N ALA A 248 3.73 9.76 13.73
CA ALA A 248 4.60 8.59 13.86
C ALA A 248 3.79 7.35 14.29
N VAL A 249 2.90 7.49 15.28
CA VAL A 249 1.96 6.43 15.69
C VAL A 249 1.12 5.97 14.49
N GLN A 250 0.54 6.89 13.73
CA GLN A 250 -0.25 6.56 12.55
C GLN A 250 0.58 5.80 11.50
N ARG A 251 1.82 6.23 11.24
CA ARG A 251 2.70 5.59 10.26
C ARG A 251 3.09 4.18 10.67
N VAL A 252 3.43 3.97 11.95
CA VAL A 252 3.73 2.62 12.49
C VAL A 252 2.51 1.70 12.35
N ALA A 253 1.32 2.17 12.72
CA ALA A 253 0.08 1.40 12.59
C ALA A 253 -0.24 1.04 11.13
N GLN A 254 -0.15 2.01 10.21
CA GLN A 254 -0.39 1.77 8.78
C GLN A 254 0.64 0.82 8.17
N PHE A 255 1.91 0.91 8.58
CA PHE A 255 2.95 -0.03 8.16
C PHE A 255 2.61 -1.46 8.58
N GLN A 256 2.29 -1.67 9.86
CA GLN A 256 1.94 -2.99 10.37
C GLN A 256 0.72 -3.56 9.63
N ALA A 257 -0.27 -2.72 9.37
CA ALA A 257 -1.42 -3.11 8.56
C ALA A 257 -1.05 -3.45 7.11
N ALA A 258 -0.14 -2.70 6.46
CA ALA A 258 0.36 -3.05 5.13
C ALA A 258 1.04 -4.43 5.10
N VAL A 259 1.90 -4.74 6.08
CA VAL A 259 2.58 -6.04 6.16
C VAL A 259 1.58 -7.19 6.29
N ARG A 260 0.58 -7.04 7.15
CA ARG A 260 -0.46 -8.06 7.35
C ARG A 260 -1.31 -8.26 6.10
N LEU A 261 -1.78 -7.16 5.50
CA LEU A 261 -2.52 -7.22 4.24
C LEU A 261 -1.68 -7.82 3.11
N PHE A 262 -0.38 -7.58 3.08
CA PHE A 262 0.51 -8.17 2.08
C PHE A 262 0.68 -9.68 2.28
N SER A 263 0.74 -10.15 3.53
CA SER A 263 0.72 -11.59 3.83
C SER A 263 -0.59 -12.24 3.36
N LEU A 264 -1.74 -11.67 3.71
CA LEU A 264 -3.06 -12.11 3.24
C LEU A 264 -3.18 -12.09 1.72
N TRP A 265 -2.72 -11.02 1.09
CA TRP A 265 -2.66 -10.91 -0.36
C TRP A 265 -1.87 -12.07 -0.97
N HIS A 266 -0.71 -12.42 -0.41
CA HIS A 266 0.10 -13.52 -0.93
C HIS A 266 -0.64 -14.87 -0.83
N VAL A 267 -1.31 -15.13 0.30
CA VAL A 267 -2.11 -16.34 0.53
C VAL A 267 -3.27 -16.46 -0.46
N LEU A 268 -3.92 -15.34 -0.81
CA LEU A 268 -5.01 -15.35 -1.80
C LEU A 268 -4.51 -15.37 -3.23
N HIS A 269 -3.45 -14.65 -3.56
CA HIS A 269 -2.96 -14.48 -4.93
C HIS A 269 -2.37 -15.77 -5.51
N VAL A 270 -1.58 -16.50 -4.73
CA VAL A 270 -0.84 -17.67 -5.20
C VAL A 270 -1.74 -18.84 -5.66
N PRO A 271 -2.82 -19.22 -4.95
CA PRO A 271 -3.76 -20.24 -5.42
C PRO A 271 -4.37 -19.94 -6.80
N PHE A 272 -4.78 -18.69 -7.05
CA PHE A 272 -5.31 -18.31 -8.36
C PHE A 272 -4.27 -18.36 -9.47
N VAL A 273 -2.99 -18.11 -9.16
CA VAL A 273 -1.90 -18.31 -10.14
C VAL A 273 -1.82 -19.80 -10.55
N TYR A 274 -1.86 -20.72 -9.59
CA TYR A 274 -1.84 -22.15 -9.91
C TYR A 274 -3.08 -22.59 -10.70
N LEU A 275 -4.26 -22.17 -10.26
CA LEU A 275 -5.52 -22.47 -10.96
C LEU A 275 -5.49 -21.95 -12.40
N MET A 276 -5.04 -20.70 -12.59
CA MET A 276 -4.88 -20.09 -13.91
C MET A 276 -3.93 -20.92 -14.79
N VAL A 277 -2.77 -21.32 -14.29
CA VAL A 277 -1.79 -22.10 -15.07
C VAL A 277 -2.36 -23.46 -15.47
N ILE A 278 -2.97 -24.19 -14.53
CA ILE A 278 -3.54 -25.52 -14.80
C ILE A 278 -4.65 -25.41 -15.86
N CYS A 279 -5.57 -24.46 -15.71
CA CYS A 279 -6.65 -24.26 -16.66
C CYS A 279 -6.16 -23.75 -18.02
N ALA A 280 -5.12 -22.90 -18.04
CA ALA A 280 -4.52 -22.42 -19.29
C ALA A 280 -3.82 -23.55 -20.06
N VAL A 281 -3.08 -24.42 -19.38
CA VAL A 281 -2.47 -25.61 -20.00
C VAL A 281 -3.56 -26.55 -20.54
N ALA A 282 -4.60 -26.82 -19.74
CA ALA A 282 -5.73 -27.63 -20.18
C ALA A 282 -6.46 -27.03 -21.39
N HIS A 283 -6.58 -25.70 -21.45
CA HIS A 283 -7.16 -24.99 -22.58
C HIS A 283 -6.32 -25.16 -23.85
N VAL A 284 -5.00 -24.96 -23.77
CA VAL A 284 -4.09 -25.14 -24.92
C VAL A 284 -4.12 -26.58 -25.42
N ILE A 285 -4.06 -27.57 -24.52
CA ILE A 285 -4.13 -28.99 -24.90
C ILE A 285 -5.48 -29.29 -25.57
N ALA A 286 -6.60 -28.86 -24.98
CA ALA A 286 -7.93 -29.12 -25.54
C ALA A 286 -8.12 -28.56 -26.94
N VAL A 287 -7.53 -27.40 -27.26
CA VAL A 287 -7.62 -26.76 -28.59
C VAL A 287 -6.70 -27.41 -29.63
N HIS A 288 -5.64 -28.11 -29.22
CA HIS A 288 -4.71 -28.78 -30.17
C HIS A 288 -4.90 -30.29 -30.25
N ALA A 289 -5.59 -30.90 -29.29
CA ALA A 289 -5.87 -32.34 -29.26
C ALA A 289 -7.17 -32.73 -29.98
N TYR A 290 -8.05 -31.77 -30.25
CA TYR A 290 -9.31 -31.90 -30.98
C TYR A 290 -9.34 -30.92 -32.15
#